data_AF-A0A2E3P4R4-F1
#
_entry.id   AF-A0A2E3P4R4-F1
#
_cell.length_a   1.000
_cell.length_b   1.000
_cell.length_c   1.000
_cell.angle_alpha   90.00
_cell.angle_beta   90.00
_cell.angle_gamma   90.00
#
_symmetry.space_group_name_H-M   'P 1'
#
loop_
_entity.id
_entity.type
_entity.pdbx_description
1 polymer ?
#
loop_
_entity_poly.entity_id
_entity_poly.type
_entity_poly.pdbx_seq_one_letter_code
_entity_poly.pdbx_strand_id
1 'polypeptide(L)'
;MAGLQGLTSYSQAIAKAESLRLKIARESNLEVIKLTFPFASGRGATVHPAPVEWFSIGAGVQLPMRMLCIAIAQGKGSLIWPQFRKHDALSLSGLGVVASAIHMSYAEHPDYEGFRLEMIDVSAPEKGKPRQCAVYDFHDLPIMTQDELAKFFDPVFTAIKELHNEGYRPAVKGPARKEIDGDEPPLPGIFPD
;
A
#
# COMPACT_ATOMS: atom_id res chain seq x y z
N MET A 1 16.14 7.75 -15.95
CA MET A 1 14.72 7.39 -16.09
C MET A 1 14.22 7.68 -17.51
N ALA A 2 14.41 6.75 -18.44
CA ALA A 2 13.84 6.84 -19.78
C ALA A 2 13.01 5.56 -20.04
N GLY A 3 11.72 5.70 -20.34
CA GLY A 3 10.98 4.58 -20.95
C GLY A 3 9.52 4.31 -20.57
N LEU A 4 8.82 5.19 -19.85
CA LEU A 4 7.37 5.02 -19.60
C LEU A 4 6.53 6.27 -19.91
N GLN A 5 7.02 7.18 -20.75
CA GLN A 5 6.17 8.23 -21.31
C GLN A 5 5.36 7.65 -22.49
N GLY A 6 4.03 7.78 -22.43
CA GLY A 6 3.16 7.56 -23.59
C GLY A 6 2.48 6.20 -23.72
N LEU A 7 2.34 5.41 -22.65
CA LEU A 7 1.49 4.21 -22.68
C LEU A 7 0.02 4.60 -22.59
N THR A 8 -0.60 4.85 -23.75
CA THR A 8 -2.01 5.24 -23.86
C THR A 8 -2.96 4.04 -23.83
N SER A 9 -2.43 2.80 -23.85
CA SER A 9 -3.25 1.59 -23.73
C SER A 9 -2.63 0.52 -22.84
N TYR A 10 -3.51 -0.20 -22.14
CA TYR A 10 -3.22 -1.36 -21.30
C TYR A 10 -2.36 -2.43 -22.02
N SER A 11 -2.67 -2.70 -23.29
CA SER A 11 -2.01 -3.72 -24.09
C SER A 11 -0.56 -3.35 -24.42
N GLN A 12 -0.27 -2.06 -24.64
CA GLN A 12 1.10 -1.59 -24.86
C GLN A 12 1.95 -1.67 -23.59
N ALA A 13 1.36 -1.35 -22.43
CA ALA A 13 2.05 -1.41 -21.15
C ALA A 13 2.48 -2.85 -20.80
N ILE A 14 1.62 -3.81 -21.08
CA ILE A 14 1.88 -5.23 -20.81
C ILE A 14 2.85 -5.82 -21.81
N ALA A 15 2.66 -5.58 -23.12
CA ALA A 15 3.61 -6.06 -24.12
C ALA A 15 5.03 -5.54 -23.83
N LYS A 16 5.15 -4.29 -23.37
CA LYS A 16 6.43 -3.72 -22.96
C LYS A 16 6.99 -4.40 -21.71
N ALA A 17 6.17 -4.61 -20.68
CA ALA A 17 6.57 -5.30 -19.45
C ALA A 17 7.02 -6.75 -19.68
N GLU A 18 6.30 -7.48 -20.53
CA GLU A 18 6.61 -8.85 -20.95
C GLU A 18 7.93 -8.90 -21.73
N SER A 19 8.11 -7.99 -22.69
CA SER A 19 9.36 -7.92 -23.49
C SER A 19 10.60 -7.65 -22.63
N LEU A 20 10.43 -6.91 -21.54
CA LEU A 20 11.50 -6.57 -20.59
C LEU A 20 11.65 -7.59 -19.44
N ARG A 21 10.86 -8.68 -19.44
CA ARG A 21 10.83 -9.72 -18.38
C ARG A 21 10.72 -9.13 -16.97
N LEU A 22 10.02 -8.00 -16.83
CA LEU A 22 9.87 -7.34 -15.54
C LEU A 22 9.01 -8.20 -14.61
N LYS A 23 9.21 -8.07 -13.29
CA LYS A 23 8.37 -8.77 -12.29
C LYS A 23 6.87 -8.51 -12.49
N ILE A 24 6.52 -7.35 -13.06
CA ILE A 24 5.14 -6.97 -13.39
C ILE A 24 4.49 -7.86 -14.46
N ALA A 25 5.28 -8.56 -15.28
CA ALA A 25 4.81 -9.52 -16.28
C ALA A 25 4.47 -10.91 -15.71
N ARG A 26 4.66 -11.12 -14.40
CA ARG A 26 4.17 -12.35 -13.74
C ARG A 26 2.65 -12.37 -13.80
N GLU A 27 2.07 -13.54 -14.05
CA GLU A 27 0.63 -13.74 -14.19
C GLU A 27 -0.18 -13.13 -13.04
N SER A 28 0.25 -13.33 -11.79
CA SER A 28 -0.40 -12.76 -10.61
C SER A 28 -0.45 -11.24 -10.60
N ASN A 29 0.54 -10.57 -11.19
CA ASN A 29 0.62 -9.12 -11.27
C ASN A 29 -0.18 -8.61 -12.47
N LEU A 30 -0.16 -9.34 -13.59
CA LEU A 30 -1.02 -9.05 -14.74
C LEU A 30 -2.51 -9.12 -14.37
N GLU A 31 -2.94 -10.09 -13.55
CA GLU A 31 -4.30 -10.15 -13.02
C GLU A 31 -4.68 -8.86 -12.29
N VAL A 32 -3.78 -8.35 -11.43
CA VAL A 32 -4.01 -7.11 -10.68
C VAL A 32 -4.13 -5.93 -11.63
N ILE A 33 -3.20 -5.76 -12.57
CA ILE A 33 -3.20 -4.62 -13.50
C ILE A 33 -4.44 -4.67 -14.39
N LYS A 34 -4.86 -5.86 -14.87
CA LYS A 34 -6.13 -6.06 -15.61
C LYS A 34 -7.30 -5.42 -14.88
N LEU A 35 -7.36 -5.62 -13.57
CA LEU A 35 -8.45 -5.21 -12.71
C LEU A 35 -8.37 -3.72 -12.33
N THR A 36 -7.17 -3.19 -12.10
CA THR A 36 -6.99 -1.81 -11.63
C THR A 36 -6.83 -0.80 -12.77
N PHE A 37 -6.40 -1.22 -13.96
CA PHE A 37 -6.15 -0.30 -15.07
C PHE A 37 -7.39 0.48 -15.53
N PRO A 38 -8.58 -0.13 -15.74
CA PRO A 38 -9.77 0.62 -16.16
C PRO A 38 -10.14 1.75 -15.19
N PHE A 39 -9.97 1.49 -13.89
CA PHE A 39 -10.19 2.46 -12.83
C PHE A 39 -9.20 3.63 -12.91
N ALA A 40 -7.92 3.35 -13.15
CA ALA A 40 -6.89 4.38 -13.31
C ALA A 40 -7.08 5.18 -14.61
N SER A 41 -7.33 4.51 -15.74
CA SER A 41 -7.46 5.16 -17.05
C SER A 41 -8.73 5.98 -17.21
N GLY A 42 -9.83 5.60 -16.54
CA GLY A 42 -11.11 6.30 -16.62
C GLY A 42 -11.13 7.68 -15.97
N ARG A 43 -10.13 8.00 -15.14
CA ARG A 43 -10.10 9.23 -14.32
C ARG A 43 -9.49 10.44 -15.01
N GLY A 44 -8.78 10.25 -16.12
CA GLY A 44 -8.00 11.34 -16.74
C GLY A 44 -7.02 12.01 -15.77
N ALA A 45 -6.51 11.25 -14.79
CA ALA A 45 -5.70 11.77 -13.70
C ALA A 45 -4.22 11.82 -14.05
N THR A 46 -3.50 12.81 -13.53
CA THR A 46 -2.04 12.74 -13.43
C THR A 46 -1.66 11.90 -12.21
N VAL A 47 -0.67 11.01 -12.37
CA VAL A 47 -0.27 10.06 -11.32
C VAL A 47 1.14 10.40 -10.85
N HIS A 48 1.31 10.53 -9.54
CA HIS A 48 2.58 10.83 -8.88
C HIS A 48 2.90 9.74 -7.84
N PRO A 49 4.19 9.48 -7.57
CA PRO A 49 4.56 8.63 -6.44
C PRO A 49 4.07 9.26 -5.13
N ALA A 50 3.58 8.43 -4.21
CA ALA A 50 3.24 8.85 -2.86
C ALA A 50 4.43 8.58 -1.92
N PRO A 51 4.73 9.48 -0.96
CA PRO A 51 5.75 9.20 0.04
C PRO A 51 5.28 8.08 0.98
N VAL A 52 6.23 7.49 1.69
CA VAL A 52 5.95 6.52 2.75
C VAL A 52 5.74 7.29 4.05
N GLU A 53 4.57 7.14 4.64
CA GLU A 53 4.31 7.64 5.98
C GLU A 53 4.49 6.54 7.02
N TRP A 54 4.74 6.94 8.27
CA TRP A 54 4.97 5.99 9.36
C TRP A 54 3.86 6.10 10.39
N PHE A 55 3.19 4.98 10.63
CA PHE A 55 2.19 4.87 11.68
C PHE A 55 2.84 4.31 12.94
N SER A 56 2.86 5.10 14.01
CA SER A 56 3.32 4.63 15.32
C SER A 56 2.22 3.79 15.95
N ILE A 57 2.51 2.52 16.16
CA ILE A 57 1.58 1.63 16.84
C ILE A 57 1.83 1.65 18.38
N GLY A 58 3.01 2.09 18.84
CA GLY A 58 3.39 2.14 20.26
C GLY A 58 4.70 1.40 20.57
N ALA A 59 5.25 1.59 21.77
CA ALA A 59 6.48 0.93 22.25
C ALA A 59 7.69 1.05 21.29
N GLY A 60 7.80 2.17 20.56
CA GLY A 60 8.86 2.41 19.58
C GLY A 60 8.68 1.68 18.25
N VAL A 61 7.59 0.92 18.06
CA VAL A 61 7.31 0.19 16.82
C VAL A 61 6.54 1.09 15.85
N GLN A 62 7.06 1.18 14.63
CA GLN A 62 6.44 1.92 13.54
C GLN A 62 6.13 0.99 12.37
N LEU A 63 4.97 1.19 11.76
CA LEU A 63 4.54 0.50 10.55
C LEU A 63 4.61 1.46 9.36
N PRO A 64 5.30 1.09 8.26
CA PRO A 64 5.30 1.92 7.06
C PRO A 64 3.95 1.79 6.35
N MET A 65 3.25 2.92 6.23
CA MET A 65 2.06 3.07 5.40
C MET A 65 2.48 3.50 4.00
N ARG A 66 2.31 2.59 3.03
CA ARG A 66 2.73 2.81 1.64
C ARG A 66 1.50 2.95 0.74
N MET A 67 1.24 4.16 0.29
CA MET A 67 0.29 4.39 -0.79
C MET A 67 0.91 4.00 -2.13
N LEU A 68 0.09 3.51 -3.05
CA LEU A 68 0.53 3.16 -4.40
C LEU A 68 0.94 4.42 -5.16
N CYS A 69 0.08 5.43 -5.12
CA CYS A 69 0.26 6.68 -5.83
C CYS A 69 -0.70 7.77 -5.33
N ILE A 70 -0.41 8.98 -5.79
CA ILE A 70 -1.29 10.15 -5.73
C ILE A 70 -1.87 10.35 -7.14
N ALA A 71 -3.19 10.35 -7.27
CA ALA A 71 -3.90 10.65 -8.50
C ALA A 71 -4.57 12.02 -8.40
N ILE A 72 -4.32 12.92 -9.36
CA ILE A 72 -4.92 14.25 -9.40
C ILE A 72 -5.78 14.37 -10.66
N ALA A 73 -7.09 14.56 -10.49
CA ALA A 73 -8.03 14.77 -11.58
C ALA A 73 -8.93 15.97 -11.27
N GLN A 74 -9.06 16.90 -12.22
CA GLN A 74 -9.94 18.07 -12.09
C GLN A 74 -9.71 18.88 -10.80
N GLY A 75 -8.45 18.99 -10.36
CA GLY A 75 -8.07 19.70 -9.13
C GLY A 75 -8.38 18.95 -7.82
N LYS A 76 -8.84 17.70 -7.87
CA LYS A 76 -9.07 16.84 -6.70
C LYS A 76 -8.01 15.76 -6.63
N GLY A 77 -7.35 15.66 -5.47
CA GLY A 77 -6.34 14.64 -5.18
C GLY A 77 -6.96 13.38 -4.59
N SER A 78 -6.40 12.22 -4.93
CA SER A 78 -6.74 10.93 -4.33
C SER A 78 -5.47 10.16 -4.01
N LEU A 79 -5.31 9.75 -2.76
CA LEU A 79 -4.27 8.82 -2.34
C LEU A 79 -4.82 7.41 -2.43
N ILE A 80 -4.12 6.54 -3.15
CA ILE A 80 -4.61 5.19 -3.45
C ILE A 80 -3.81 4.16 -2.66
N TRP A 81 -4.46 3.42 -1.77
CA TRP A 81 -3.85 2.30 -1.06
C TRP A 81 -4.18 0.95 -1.75
N PRO A 82 -3.17 0.09 -2.00
CA PRO A 82 -3.40 -1.19 -2.64
C PRO A 82 -3.50 -2.40 -1.68
N GLN A 83 -4.56 -3.20 -1.79
CA GLN A 83 -4.62 -4.56 -1.26
C GLN A 83 -4.46 -5.59 -2.37
N PHE A 84 -3.22 -6.02 -2.62
CA PHE A 84 -2.92 -6.95 -3.71
C PHE A 84 -3.01 -8.43 -3.34
N ARG A 85 -3.26 -8.76 -2.08
CA ARG A 85 -3.33 -10.17 -1.62
C ARG A 85 -4.50 -10.88 -2.29
N LYS A 86 -4.23 -12.04 -2.92
CA LYS A 86 -5.29 -12.86 -3.56
C LYS A 86 -6.11 -13.62 -2.52
N HIS A 87 -5.43 -14.10 -1.48
CA HIS A 87 -6.02 -14.86 -0.39
C HIS A 87 -6.00 -14.02 0.88
N ASP A 88 -6.84 -14.41 1.84
CA ASP A 88 -7.01 -13.71 3.11
C ASP A 88 -7.51 -12.28 2.91
N ALA A 89 -8.61 -12.16 2.15
CA ALA A 89 -9.35 -10.91 2.02
C ALA A 89 -9.68 -10.38 3.42
N LEU A 90 -9.43 -9.09 3.63
CA LEU A 90 -9.68 -8.48 4.93
C LEU A 90 -11.18 -8.43 5.17
N SER A 91 -11.60 -8.77 6.38
CA SER A 91 -12.96 -8.50 6.83
C SER A 91 -13.20 -6.99 6.87
N LEU A 92 -14.46 -6.55 6.91
CA LEU A 92 -14.78 -5.12 7.03
C LEU A 92 -14.10 -4.46 8.25
N SER A 93 -13.99 -5.19 9.36
CA SER A 93 -13.23 -4.73 10.54
C SER A 93 -11.74 -4.60 10.25
N GLY A 94 -11.13 -5.56 9.55
CA GLY A 94 -9.73 -5.47 9.14
C GLY A 94 -9.46 -4.34 8.15
N LEU A 95 -10.41 -4.07 7.24
CA LEU A 95 -10.38 -2.90 6.37
C LEU A 95 -10.43 -1.61 7.17
N GLY A 96 -11.29 -1.54 8.19
CA GLY A 96 -11.37 -0.41 9.12
C GLY A 96 -10.05 -0.12 9.84
N VAL A 97 -9.36 -1.16 10.33
CA VAL A 97 -8.05 -1.01 10.99
C VAL A 97 -7.03 -0.37 10.05
N VAL A 98 -6.90 -0.90 8.82
CA VAL A 98 -5.96 -0.38 7.82
C VAL A 98 -6.33 1.04 7.42
N ALA A 99 -7.62 1.29 7.17
CA ALA A 99 -8.10 2.61 6.80
C ALA A 99 -7.81 3.65 7.87
N SER A 100 -8.00 3.30 9.14
CA SER A 100 -7.77 4.19 10.27
C SER A 100 -6.28 4.52 10.44
N ALA A 101 -5.40 3.53 10.34
CA ALA A 101 -3.95 3.74 10.45
C ALA A 101 -3.44 4.68 9.34
N ILE A 102 -3.86 4.45 8.09
CA ILE A 102 -3.51 5.31 6.96
C ILE A 102 -4.13 6.70 7.11
N HIS A 103 -5.38 6.79 7.56
CA HIS A 103 -6.04 8.08 7.78
C HIS A 103 -5.27 8.91 8.81
N MET A 104 -4.88 8.34 9.94
CA MET A 104 -4.06 9.03 10.94
C MET A 104 -2.67 9.41 10.41
N SER A 105 -2.09 8.60 9.53
CA SER A 105 -0.78 8.92 8.92
C SER A 105 -0.84 10.01 7.85
N TYR A 106 -1.89 10.05 7.02
CA TYR A 106 -1.95 10.91 5.84
C TYR A 106 -2.91 12.09 5.96
N ALA A 107 -4.07 11.92 6.62
CA ALA A 107 -5.07 12.99 6.71
C ALA A 107 -4.61 14.15 7.61
N GLU A 108 -3.73 13.87 8.58
CA GLU A 108 -3.11 14.89 9.43
C GLU A 108 -1.89 15.57 8.77
N HIS A 109 -1.45 15.08 7.61
CA HIS A 109 -0.32 15.66 6.90
C HIS A 109 -0.77 16.87 6.07
N PRO A 110 -0.20 18.08 6.27
CA PRO A 110 -0.66 19.31 5.61
C PRO A 110 -0.72 19.23 4.08
N ASP A 111 0.25 18.53 3.46
CA ASP A 111 0.31 18.38 2.01
C ASP A 111 -0.86 17.59 1.40
N TYR A 112 -1.62 16.86 2.23
CA TYR A 112 -2.72 16.00 1.79
C TYR A 112 -4.08 16.43 2.36
N GLU A 113 -4.16 17.63 2.93
CA GLU A 113 -5.43 18.18 3.39
C GLU A 113 -6.44 18.24 2.24
N GLY A 114 -7.62 17.66 2.45
CA GLY A 114 -8.69 17.58 1.45
C GLY A 114 -8.50 16.53 0.35
N PHE A 115 -7.44 15.72 0.39
CA PHE A 115 -7.29 14.59 -0.52
C PHE A 115 -8.24 13.46 -0.11
N ARG A 116 -8.85 12.82 -1.12
CA ARG A 116 -9.64 11.61 -0.91
C ARG A 116 -8.72 10.44 -0.66
N LEU A 117 -8.98 9.64 0.37
CA LEU A 117 -8.27 8.38 0.59
C LEU A 117 -9.12 7.24 0.00
N GLU A 118 -8.52 6.46 -0.90
CA GLU A 118 -9.21 5.36 -1.57
C GLU A 118 -8.42 4.08 -1.43
N MET A 119 -9.13 2.97 -1.24
CA MET A 119 -8.56 1.64 -1.21
C MET A 119 -8.98 0.89 -2.45
N ILE A 120 -8.01 0.26 -3.12
CA ILE A 120 -8.25 -0.70 -4.19
C ILE A 120 -7.96 -2.09 -3.64
N ASP A 121 -9.02 -2.88 -3.48
CA ASP A 121 -8.92 -4.30 -3.13
C ASP A 121 -9.07 -5.16 -4.38
N VAL A 122 -8.06 -6.01 -4.63
CA VAL A 122 -8.06 -6.98 -5.71
C VAL A 122 -7.98 -8.43 -5.20
N SER A 123 -8.49 -8.66 -4.00
CA SER A 123 -8.58 -9.99 -3.38
C SER A 123 -9.61 -10.89 -4.08
N ALA A 124 -9.52 -12.19 -3.82
CA ALA A 124 -10.57 -13.13 -4.21
C ALA A 124 -11.52 -13.32 -3.02
N PRO A 125 -12.85 -13.37 -3.25
CA PRO A 125 -13.82 -13.50 -2.17
C PRO A 125 -13.68 -14.83 -1.42
N GLU A 126 -13.18 -15.87 -2.09
CA GLU A 126 -12.91 -17.18 -1.49
C GLU A 126 -11.66 -17.81 -2.13
N LYS A 127 -11.10 -18.81 -1.44
CA LYS A 127 -9.95 -19.58 -1.95
C LYS A 127 -10.30 -20.26 -3.27
N GLY A 128 -9.44 -20.06 -4.28
CA GLY A 128 -9.62 -20.66 -5.61
C GLY A 128 -10.57 -19.90 -6.54
N LYS A 129 -11.20 -18.81 -6.08
CA LYS A 129 -12.01 -17.94 -6.93
C LYS A 129 -11.14 -16.91 -7.67
N PRO A 130 -11.64 -16.35 -8.79
CA PRO A 130 -10.97 -15.23 -9.44
C PRO A 130 -10.96 -14.00 -8.52
N ARG A 131 -9.95 -13.15 -8.71
CA ARG A 131 -9.88 -11.83 -8.06
C ARG A 131 -11.05 -10.96 -8.48
N GLN A 132 -11.50 -10.09 -7.59
CA GLN A 132 -12.48 -9.06 -7.87
C GLN A 132 -11.88 -7.70 -7.52
N CYS A 133 -12.25 -6.66 -8.26
CA CYS A 133 -11.82 -5.29 -7.97
C CYS A 133 -12.92 -4.60 -7.18
N ALA A 134 -12.63 -4.23 -5.94
CA ALA A 134 -13.49 -3.38 -5.14
C ALA A 134 -12.74 -2.09 -4.79
N VAL A 135 -13.47 -0.97 -4.82
CA VAL A 135 -12.93 0.34 -4.48
C VAL A 135 -13.74 0.88 -3.31
N TYR A 136 -13.04 1.25 -2.25
CA TYR A 136 -13.65 1.80 -1.05
C TYR A 136 -13.14 3.22 -0.83
N ASP A 137 -14.06 4.14 -0.53
CA ASP A 137 -13.70 5.39 0.12
C ASP A 137 -13.39 5.06 1.58
N PHE A 138 -12.35 5.67 2.13
CA PHE A 138 -12.03 5.51 3.54
C PHE A 138 -13.12 6.10 4.43
N HIS A 139 -13.84 7.13 3.97
CA HIS A 139 -14.99 7.69 4.69
C HIS A 139 -16.15 6.69 4.83
N ASP A 140 -16.23 5.69 3.96
CA ASP A 140 -17.26 4.63 4.01
C ASP A 140 -16.83 3.44 4.88
N LEU A 141 -15.57 3.43 5.35
CA LEU A 141 -15.03 2.36 6.20
C LEU A 141 -15.17 2.73 7.69
N PRO A 142 -15.31 1.74 8.59
CA PRO A 142 -15.39 2.01 10.02
C PRO A 142 -14.03 2.53 10.51
N ILE A 143 -13.93 3.86 10.65
CA ILE A 143 -12.75 4.52 11.21
C ILE A 143 -12.75 4.36 12.73
N MET A 144 -11.65 3.83 13.24
CA MET A 144 -11.36 3.59 14.64
C MET A 144 -10.64 4.79 15.24
N THR A 145 -10.91 5.03 16.51
CA THR A 145 -10.11 5.95 17.34
C THR A 145 -8.72 5.38 17.62
N GLN A 146 -7.80 6.23 18.06
CA GLN A 146 -6.44 5.80 18.42
C GLN A 146 -6.44 4.72 19.51
N ASP A 147 -7.33 4.85 20.51
CA ASP A 147 -7.46 3.88 21.60
C ASP A 147 -8.00 2.52 21.12
N GLU A 148 -8.90 2.51 20.14
CA GLU A 148 -9.41 1.27 19.53
C GLU A 148 -8.35 0.57 18.69
N LEU A 149 -7.57 1.35 17.91
CA LEU A 149 -6.42 0.81 17.18
C LEU A 149 -5.35 0.26 18.12
N ALA A 150 -5.06 0.94 19.22
CA ALA A 150 -4.09 0.48 20.21
C ALA A 150 -4.46 -0.92 20.73
N LYS A 151 -5.73 -1.11 21.13
CA LYS A 151 -6.26 -2.43 21.55
C LYS A 151 -6.13 -3.49 20.46
N PHE A 152 -6.29 -3.11 19.19
CA PHE A 152 -6.10 -4.03 18.08
C PHE A 152 -4.64 -4.48 17.93
N PHE A 153 -3.68 -3.58 18.18
CA PHE A 153 -2.24 -3.87 18.08
C PHE A 153 -1.63 -4.46 19.38
N ASP A 154 -2.31 -4.42 20.52
CA ASP A 154 -1.86 -4.99 21.79
C ASP A 154 -1.34 -6.44 21.71
N PRO A 155 -2.02 -7.39 21.01
CA PRO A 155 -1.50 -8.74 20.84
C PRO A 155 -0.18 -8.76 20.06
N VAL A 156 -0.04 -7.90 19.05
CA VAL A 156 1.19 -7.77 18.25
C VAL A 156 2.31 -7.23 19.13
N PHE A 157 2.04 -6.26 20.00
CA PHE A 157 3.04 -5.77 20.95
C PHE A 157 3.50 -6.81 21.93
N THR A 158 2.57 -7.59 22.46
CA THR A 158 2.88 -8.65 23.41
C THR A 158 3.81 -9.66 22.75
N ALA A 159 3.49 -10.10 21.53
CA ALA A 159 4.33 -11.01 20.76
C ALA A 159 5.71 -10.43 20.42
N ILE A 160 5.80 -9.15 20.03
CA ILE A 160 7.09 -8.50 19.73
C ILE A 160 7.95 -8.41 21.00
N LYS A 161 7.36 -8.06 22.14
CA LYS A 161 8.07 -7.99 23.43
C LYS A 161 8.57 -9.37 23.86
N GLU A 162 7.76 -10.41 23.70
CA GLU A 162 8.17 -11.80 24.00
C GLU A 162 9.35 -12.22 23.12
N LEU A 163 9.26 -12.01 21.80
CA LEU A 163 10.37 -12.29 20.88
C LEU A 163 11.65 -11.56 21.27
N HIS A 164 11.54 -10.27 21.63
CA HIS A 164 12.69 -9.49 22.06
C HIS A 164 13.32 -10.04 23.35
N ASN A 165 12.50 -10.46 24.32
CA ASN A 165 12.94 -11.07 25.57
C ASN A 165 13.59 -12.45 25.36
N GLU A 166 13.16 -13.19 24.35
CA GLU A 166 13.78 -14.45 23.90
C GLU A 166 15.10 -14.24 23.15
N GLY A 167 15.53 -12.98 23.00
CA GLY A 167 16.77 -12.63 22.30
C GLY A 167 16.63 -12.64 20.78
N TYR A 168 15.40 -12.68 20.24
CA TYR A 168 15.20 -12.48 18.81
C TYR A 168 15.71 -11.09 18.42
N ARG A 169 16.61 -11.08 17.44
CA ARG A 169 17.07 -9.88 16.77
C ARG A 169 16.56 -10.00 15.33
N PRO A 170 15.69 -9.09 14.86
CA PRO A 170 15.28 -9.12 13.47
C PRO A 170 16.53 -9.05 12.62
N ALA A 171 16.58 -9.88 11.57
CA ALA A 171 17.67 -9.82 10.62
C ALA A 171 17.76 -8.40 10.08
N VAL A 172 18.84 -7.70 10.42
CA VAL A 172 19.17 -6.43 9.76
C VAL A 172 19.30 -6.80 8.29
N LYS A 173 18.31 -6.41 7.47
CA LYS A 173 18.45 -6.52 6.04
C LYS A 173 19.64 -5.64 5.68
N GLY A 174 20.79 -6.26 5.45
CA GLY A 174 21.94 -5.58 4.87
C GLY A 174 21.48 -4.83 3.62
N PRO A 175 22.19 -3.75 3.23
CA PRO A 175 21.80 -2.90 2.12
C PRO A 175 21.40 -3.78 0.94
N ALA A 176 20.17 -3.59 0.45
CA ALA A 176 19.66 -4.31 -0.70
C ALA A 176 20.77 -4.31 -1.75
N ARG A 177 21.21 -5.50 -2.16
CA ARG A 177 22.21 -5.67 -3.22
C ARG A 177 21.77 -4.75 -4.36
N LYS A 178 22.57 -3.73 -4.68
CA LYS A 178 22.27 -2.72 -5.71
C LYS A 178 22.02 -3.43 -7.05
N GLU A 179 20.80 -3.86 -7.29
CA GLU A 179 20.27 -4.01 -8.64
C GLU A 179 19.85 -2.61 -9.06
N ILE A 180 20.79 -1.99 -9.75
CA ILE A 180 20.78 -0.77 -10.57
C ILE A 180 19.40 -0.11 -10.77
N ASP A 181 19.41 1.21 -10.49
CA ASP A 181 18.52 2.31 -10.87
C ASP A 181 17.26 2.63 -10.04
N GLY A 182 17.42 3.65 -9.18
CA GLY A 182 16.35 4.45 -8.58
C GLY A 182 16.63 4.73 -7.10
N ASP A 183 17.01 5.97 -6.77
CA ASP A 183 17.25 6.44 -5.40
C ASP A 183 16.02 6.23 -4.49
N GLU A 184 15.94 5.08 -3.81
CA GLU A 184 15.04 4.90 -2.67
C GLU A 184 15.89 5.01 -1.38
N PRO A 185 15.57 5.95 -0.47
CA PRO A 185 16.31 6.09 0.78
C PRO A 185 16.16 4.83 1.63
N PRO A 186 17.20 4.46 2.41
CA PRO A 186 17.15 3.29 3.28
C PRO A 186 16.01 3.41 4.29
N LEU A 187 15.35 2.29 4.58
CA LEU A 187 14.34 2.23 5.63
C LEU A 187 14.97 2.65 6.97
N PRO A 188 14.37 3.58 7.74
CA PRO A 188 14.77 3.80 9.12
C PRO A 188 14.63 2.49 9.90
N GLY A 189 15.65 2.20 10.72
CA GLY A 189 15.67 1.01 11.56
C GLY A 189 14.45 0.97 12.48
N ILE A 190 13.85 -0.20 12.62
CA ILE A 190 12.61 -0.42 13.39
C ILE A 190 12.84 -0.31 14.92
N PHE A 191 14.05 0.00 15.37
CA PHE A 191 14.39 0.14 16.79
C PHE A 191 15.37 1.30 16.99
N PRO A 192 15.10 2.26 17.88
CA PRO A 192 16.12 3.16 18.39
C PRO A 192 17.06 2.39 19.36
N ASP A 193 18.34 2.76 19.34
CA ASP A 193 19.40 2.24 20.22
C ASP A 193 19.13 2.50 21.72
#